data_AF-A0A964Z107-F1
#
_entry.id   AF-A0A964Z107-F1
#
_cell.length_a   1.000
_cell.length_b   1.000
_cell.length_c   1.000
_cell.angle_alpha   90.00
_cell.angle_beta   90.00
_cell.angle_gamma   90.00
#
_symmetry.space_group_name_H-M   'P 1'
#
loop_
_entity.id
_entity.type
_entity.pdbx_description
1 polymer ?
#
loop_
_entity_poly.entity_id
_entity_poly.type
_entity_poly.pdbx_seq_one_letter_code
_entity_poly.pdbx_strand_id
1 'polypeptide(L)' 'LRCENKDEVDVVIEKALGLNDAPVVIDFVVHKDAMVWPMVAAGMSNSEIKFARDMAPKWMRSDDE' A
#
# COMPACT_ATOMS: atom_id res chain seq x y z
N LEU A 1 17.75 -1.57 -10.84
CA LEU A 1 17.06 -2.88 -10.79
C LEU A 1 15.67 -2.70 -11.38
N ARG A 2 15.11 -3.69 -12.09
CA ARG A 2 13.77 -3.60 -12.67
C ARG A 2 12.97 -4.85 -12.35
N CYS A 3 11.72 -4.68 -11.95
CA CYS A 3 10.80 -5.73 -11.55
C CYS A 3 9.52 -5.58 -12.38
N GLU A 4 9.19 -6.60 -13.17
CA GLU A 4 8.03 -6.59 -14.07
C GLU A 4 6.93 -7.54 -13.61
N ASN A 5 7.30 -8.53 -12.79
CA ASN A 5 6.38 -9.55 -12.30
C ASN A 5 6.28 -9.52 -10.78
N LYS A 6 5.11 -9.86 -10.25
CA LYS A 6 4.85 -9.89 -8.81
C LYS A 6 5.79 -10.82 -8.05
N ASP A 7 6.15 -11.96 -8.63
CA ASP A 7 6.97 -12.98 -7.98
C ASP A 7 8.45 -12.56 -7.86
N GLU A 8 8.86 -11.52 -8.59
CA GLU A 8 10.22 -10.98 -8.55
C GLU A 8 10.42 -9.92 -7.46
N VAL A 9 9.34 -9.45 -6.83
CA VAL A 9 9.38 -8.31 -5.90
C VAL A 9 10.34 -8.55 -4.74
N ASP A 10 10.20 -9.69 -4.06
CA ASP A 10 11.02 -10.00 -2.88
C ASP A 10 12.50 -10.12 -3.25
N VAL A 11 12.80 -10.83 -4.35
CA VAL A 11 14.17 -11.03 -4.84
C VAL A 11 14.84 -9.70 -5.23
N VAL A 12 14.10 -8.79 -5.88
CA VAL A 12 14.63 -7.49 -6.28
C VAL A 12 14.89 -6.59 -5.07
N ILE A 13 14.02 -6.63 -4.05
CA ILE A 13 14.21 -5.90 -2.80
C ILE A 13 15.42 -6.45 -2.04
N GLU A 14 15.53 -7.76 -1.87
CA GLU A 14 16.68 -8.40 -1.21
C GLU A 14 18.00 -8.03 -1.89
N LYS A 15 18.03 -8.07 -3.24
CA LYS A 15 19.21 -7.66 -4.01
C LYS A 15 19.55 -6.19 -3.80
N ALA A 16 18.56 -5.31 -3.73
CA ALA A 16 18.77 -3.89 -3.46
C ALA A 16 19.32 -3.64 -2.06
N LEU A 17 18.78 -4.33 -1.04
CA LEU A 17 19.21 -4.22 0.35
C LEU A 17 20.62 -4.80 0.58
N GLY A 18 21.06 -5.75 -0.25
CA GLY A 18 22.42 -6.30 -0.20
C GLY A 18 23.51 -5.36 -0.73
N LEU A 19 23.15 -4.37 -1.56
CA LEU A 19 24.06 -3.35 -2.08
C LEU A 19 24.26 -2.23 -1.05
N ASN A 20 25.44 -2.19 -0.43
CA ASN A 20 25.76 -1.27 0.67
C ASN A 20 26.82 -0.21 0.31
N ASP A 21 27.29 -0.21 -0.93
CA ASP A 21 28.43 0.59 -1.40
C ASP A 21 28.02 1.73 -2.36
N ALA A 22 26.76 1.76 -2.80
CA ALA A 22 26.23 2.77 -3.70
C ALA A 22 24.71 2.97 -3.56
N PRO A 23 24.16 4.13 -3.95
CA PRO A 23 22.73 4.31 -4.07
C PRO A 23 22.09 3.35 -5.09
N VAL A 24 20.91 2.83 -4.78
CA VAL A 24 20.18 1.88 -5.64
C VAL A 24 18.88 2.52 -6.14
N VAL A 25 18.63 2.38 -7.44
CA VAL A 25 17.34 2.72 -8.07
C VAL A 25 16.63 1.44 -8.48
N ILE A 26 15.35 1.33 -8.10
CA ILE A 26 14.46 0.22 -8.47
C ILE A 26 13.28 0.78 -9.28
N ASP A 27 13.03 0.17 -10.43
CA ASP A 27 11.87 0.41 -11.29
C ASP A 27 10.87 -0.75 -11.13
N PHE A 28 9.71 -0.46 -10.54
CA PHE A 28 8.61 -1.43 -10.40
C PHE A 28 7.53 -1.12 -11.42
N VAL A 29 7.32 -2.02 -12.37
CA VAL A 29 6.23 -1.89 -13.35
C VAL A 29 4.93 -2.38 -12.69
N VAL A 30 3.96 -1.48 -12.56
CA VAL A 30 2.66 -1.77 -11.95
C VAL A 30 1.51 -1.48 -12.91
N HIS A 31 0.33 -2.00 -12.61
CA HIS A 31 -0.87 -1.71 -13.38
C HIS A 31 -1.27 -0.24 -13.27
N LYS A 32 -1.38 0.44 -14.43
CA LYS A 32 -1.74 1.86 -14.52
C LYS A 32 -3.10 2.21 -13.90
N ASP A 33 -4.02 1.25 -13.87
CA ASP A 33 -5.40 1.43 -13.41
C ASP A 33 -5.59 0.99 -11.94
N ALA A 34 -4.51 0.66 -11.23
CA ALA A 34 -4.57 0.35 -9.81
C ALA A 34 -4.89 1.63 -9.01
N MET A 35 -6.02 1.59 -8.30
CA MET A 35 -6.49 2.69 -7.46
C MET A 35 -6.30 2.37 -5.98
N VAL A 36 -6.12 3.41 -5.15
CA VAL A 36 -5.96 3.28 -3.69
C VAL A 36 -7.34 3.25 -3.04
N TRP A 37 -7.61 2.15 -2.32
CA TRP A 37 -8.85 1.94 -1.57
C TRP A 37 -8.52 1.48 -0.14
N PRO A 38 -9.37 1.76 0.86
CA PRO A 38 -10.63 2.52 0.76
C PRO A 38 -10.41 4.04 0.62
N MET A 39 -11.32 4.73 -0.06
CA MET A 39 -11.23 6.18 -0.32
C MET A 39 -12.50 6.90 0.18
N VAL A 40 -12.30 7.99 0.92
CA VAL A 40 -13.33 8.99 1.24
C VAL A 40 -13.13 10.15 0.29
N ALA A 41 -14.18 10.56 -0.42
CA ALA A 41 -14.09 11.71 -1.29
C ALA A 41 -13.87 12.99 -0.47
N ALA A 42 -13.11 13.94 -1.02
CA ALA A 42 -12.83 15.20 -0.33
C ALA A 42 -14.14 15.93 0.04
N GLY A 43 -14.24 16.39 1.28
CA GLY A 43 -15.43 17.08 1.80
C GLY A 43 -16.57 16.16 2.26
N MET A 44 -16.41 14.84 2.17
CA MET A 44 -17.39 13.86 2.67
C MET A 44 -17.00 13.37 4.06
N SER A 45 -17.98 12.86 4.81
CA SER A 45 -17.71 12.32 6.14
C SER A 45 -16.98 10.98 6.04
N ASN A 46 -16.11 10.68 7.01
CA ASN A 46 -15.47 9.37 7.12
C ASN A 46 -16.49 8.21 7.29
N SER A 47 -17.76 8.51 7.58
CA SER A 47 -18.84 7.52 7.59
C SER A 47 -19.26 7.05 6.18
N GLU A 48 -18.82 7.74 5.12
CA GLU A 48 -19.22 7.51 3.72
C GLU A 48 -18.12 6.83 2.90
N ILE A 49 -17.15 6.19 3.57
CA ILE A 49 -16.09 5.43 2.91
C ILE A 49 -16.69 4.47 1.88
N LYS A 50 -16.38 4.70 0.60
CA LYS A 50 -16.78 3.79 -0.47
C LYS A 50 -16.04 2.48 -0.24
N PHE A 51 -16.82 1.41 -0.02
CA PHE A 51 -16.43 0.02 0.32
C PHE A 51 -16.32 -0.38 1.81
N ALA A 52 -16.43 0.52 2.81
CA ALA A 52 -16.00 0.18 4.19
C ALA A 52 -17.08 0.05 5.27
N ARG A 53 -18.31 -0.38 4.95
CA ARG A 53 -19.22 -0.77 6.04
C ARG A 53 -18.90 -2.14 6.65
N ASP A 54 -18.34 -3.06 5.86
CA ASP A 54 -18.07 -4.45 6.30
C ASP A 54 -16.58 -4.79 6.52
N MET A 55 -15.64 -3.90 6.16
CA MET A 55 -14.18 -4.11 6.34
C MET A 55 -13.52 -3.15 7.32
N ALA A 56 -14.27 -2.25 7.97
CA ALA A 56 -13.71 -1.37 8.98
C ALA A 56 -13.15 -2.21 10.15
N PRO A 57 -11.85 -2.08 10.51
CA PRO A 57 -11.33 -2.72 11.70
C PRO A 57 -12.09 -2.18 12.91
N LYS A 58 -12.56 -3.06 13.81
CA LYS A 58 -13.09 -2.63 15.10
C LYS A 58 -11.93 -2.12 15.94
N TRP A 59 -11.71 -0.82 15.90
CA TRP A 59 -10.87 -0.15 16.87
C TRP A 59 -11.66 -0.09 18.17
N MET A 60 -11.21 -0.80 19.22
CA MET A 60 -11.66 -0.52 20.58
C MET A 60 -11.30 0.93 20.88
N ARG A 61 -12.26 1.83 20.72
CA ARG A 61 -12.17 3.13 21.39
C ARG A 61 -12.32 2.81 22.86
N SER A 62 -11.27 3.07 23.63
CA SER A 62 -11.26 3.00 25.07
C SER A 62 -12.21 4.08 25.61
N ASP A 63 -13.50 3.82 25.51
CA ASP A 63 -14.56 4.46 26.28
C ASP A 63 -15.18 3.36 27.16
N ASP A 64 -14.34 2.71 27.97
CA ASP A 64 -14.77 2.09 29.23
C ASP A 64 -14.57 3.14 30.31
N GLU A 65 -15.55 4.05 30.40
CA GLU A 65 -16.10 4.66 31.63
C GLU A 65 -17.38 5.47 31.30
#